data_AF-A0A166IM87-F1
#
_entry.id   AF-A0A166IM87-F1
#
_cell.length_a   1.000
_cell.length_b   1.000
_cell.length_c   1.000
_cell.angle_alpha   90.00
_cell.angle_beta   90.00
_cell.angle_gamma   90.00
#
_symmetry.space_group_name_H-M   'P 1'
#
loop_
_entity.id
_entity.type
_entity.pdbx_description
1 polymer ?
#
loop_
_entity_poly.entity_id
_entity_poly.type
_entity_poly.pdbx_seq_one_letter_code
_entity_poly.pdbx_strand_id
1 'polypeptide(L)'
;MTAQLMTTLHSSTAQPAFATPSFEEGALVARTHLRLTRRGRAVVAILGALPIVAGAFVFGLNGGGAVASGDPAGVEFQYVTVHAGQSLWSLAEELAPHDDPRDVVDDILSLNQLSSAGLEPGQRLAIPARYETGR
;
A
#
# COMPACT_ATOMS: atom_id res chain seq x y z
N MET A 1 76.30 40.17 -78.33
CA MET A 1 77.20 39.65 -77.28
C MET A 1 77.04 40.60 -76.11
N THR A 2 76.59 40.22 -74.93
CA THR A 2 77.10 39.13 -74.08
C THR A 2 76.03 38.83 -73.01
N ALA A 3 75.89 37.54 -72.66
CA ALA A 3 74.97 37.01 -71.66
C ALA A 3 75.40 37.28 -70.20
N GLN A 4 74.57 36.82 -69.25
CA GLN A 4 74.83 36.55 -67.81
C GLN A 4 74.47 37.69 -66.84
N LEU A 5 73.86 37.53 -65.64
CA LEU A 5 73.47 36.42 -64.74
C LEU A 5 72.15 36.81 -64.02
N MET A 6 71.15 35.96 -63.80
CA MET A 6 71.01 34.96 -62.72
C MET A 6 71.38 35.48 -61.32
N THR A 7 70.42 36.03 -60.56
CA THR A 7 70.51 36.19 -59.09
C THR A 7 69.12 36.22 -58.45
N THR A 8 68.75 35.05 -57.92
CA THR A 8 68.10 34.74 -56.64
C THR A 8 67.27 35.84 -55.96
N LEU A 9 65.94 35.66 -55.94
CA LEU A 9 65.06 36.27 -54.93
C LEU A 9 65.06 35.38 -53.67
N HIS A 10 65.49 35.95 -52.54
CA HIS A 10 65.43 35.34 -51.21
C HIS A 10 64.06 35.66 -50.59
N SER A 11 63.17 34.66 -50.57
CA SER A 11 61.84 34.78 -49.97
C SER A 11 61.92 34.89 -48.45
N SER A 12 61.40 36.02 -47.94
CA SER A 12 61.22 36.33 -46.53
C SER A 12 60.30 35.32 -45.84
N THR A 13 60.83 34.60 -44.86
CA THR A 13 60.05 33.74 -43.96
C THR A 13 59.49 34.56 -42.80
N ALA A 14 58.21 34.90 -42.88
CA ALA A 14 57.43 35.38 -41.74
C ALA A 14 57.09 34.21 -40.81
N GLN A 15 57.37 34.38 -39.53
CA GLN A 15 57.26 33.37 -38.48
C GLN A 15 55.96 33.56 -37.70
N PRO A 16 55.02 32.60 -37.69
CA PRO A 16 53.88 32.67 -36.78
C PRO A 16 54.28 32.12 -35.41
N ALA A 17 54.18 32.99 -34.40
CA ALA A 17 54.22 32.63 -32.99
C ALA A 17 52.98 31.77 -32.66
N PHE A 18 53.20 30.53 -32.22
CA PHE A 18 52.13 29.65 -31.77
C PHE A 18 51.58 30.14 -30.44
N ALA A 19 50.39 30.72 -30.47
CA ALA A 19 49.59 31.02 -29.28
C ALA A 19 49.13 29.71 -28.62
N THR A 20 49.30 29.63 -27.31
CA THR A 20 48.89 28.52 -26.44
C THR A 20 47.35 28.40 -26.46
N PRO A 21 46.75 27.22 -26.72
CA PRO A 21 45.31 27.07 -26.62
C PRO A 21 44.89 27.13 -25.15
N SER A 22 44.10 28.15 -24.80
CA SER A 22 43.37 28.20 -23.54
C SER A 22 42.18 27.24 -23.66
N PHE A 23 42.26 26.09 -23.00
CA PHE A 23 41.13 25.17 -22.93
C PHE A 23 40.10 25.75 -21.97
N GLU A 24 39.12 26.50 -22.50
CA GLU A 24 37.93 26.83 -21.73
C GLU A 24 37.15 25.54 -21.46
N GLU A 25 37.11 25.18 -20.18
CA GLU A 25 36.44 24.02 -19.62
C GLU A 25 34.91 24.22 -19.65
N GLY A 26 34.35 24.19 -20.85
CA GLY A 26 32.92 24.06 -21.08
C GLY A 26 32.53 22.59 -21.07
N ALA A 27 32.44 21.97 -19.90
CA ALA A 27 31.87 20.63 -19.76
C ALA A 27 30.38 20.66 -20.16
N LEU A 28 30.11 20.53 -21.45
CA LEU A 28 28.76 20.33 -21.97
C LEU A 28 28.28 18.98 -21.42
N VAL A 29 27.41 19.01 -20.43
CA VAL A 29 26.70 17.84 -19.94
C VAL A 29 25.96 17.22 -21.12
N ALA A 30 26.54 16.17 -21.70
CA ALA A 30 25.94 15.40 -22.77
C ALA A 30 24.70 14.70 -22.21
N ARG A 31 23.54 15.33 -22.34
CA ARG A 31 22.26 14.71 -22.00
C ARG A 31 21.96 13.64 -23.03
N THR A 32 22.24 12.38 -22.69
CA THR A 32 21.91 11.22 -23.51
C THR A 32 20.39 11.09 -23.62
N HIS A 33 19.82 11.56 -24.74
CA HIS A 33 18.40 11.41 -25.04
C HIS A 33 18.12 9.98 -25.50
N LEU A 34 17.80 9.09 -24.56
CA LEU A 34 17.37 7.73 -24.86
C LEU A 34 16.00 7.76 -25.56
N ARG A 35 16.01 7.55 -26.88
CA ARG A 35 14.79 7.37 -27.68
C ARG A 35 14.27 5.96 -27.48
N LEU A 36 13.35 5.82 -26.53
CA LEU A 36 12.70 4.56 -26.27
C LEU A 36 11.80 4.22 -27.48
N THR A 37 12.18 3.19 -28.24
CA THR A 37 11.33 2.68 -29.33
C THR A 37 9.98 2.24 -28.76
N ARG A 38 8.92 2.24 -29.58
CA ARG A 38 7.55 1.91 -29.13
C ARG A 38 7.48 0.58 -28.35
N ARG A 39 8.36 -0.38 -28.69
CA ARG A 39 8.55 -1.65 -27.99
C ARG A 39 9.30 -1.51 -26.65
N GLY A 40 10.36 -0.70 -26.59
CA GLY A 40 11.08 -0.39 -25.35
C GLY A 40 10.19 0.28 -24.30
N ARG A 41 9.26 1.14 -24.71
CA ARG A 41 8.30 1.78 -23.79
C ARG A 41 7.33 0.80 -23.16
N ALA A 42 6.87 -0.19 -23.93
CA ALA A 42 6.02 -1.26 -23.41
C ALA A 42 6.78 -2.14 -22.40
N VAL A 43 8.03 -2.49 -22.68
CA VAL A 43 8.87 -3.31 -21.78
C VAL A 43 9.10 -2.60 -20.45
N VAL A 44 9.47 -1.31 -20.48
CA VAL A 44 9.67 -0.51 -19.25
C VAL A 44 8.37 -0.36 -18.47
N ALA A 45 7.24 -0.12 -19.14
CA ALA A 45 5.94 -0.02 -18.48
C ALA A 45 5.53 -1.34 -17.81
N ILE A 46 5.76 -2.48 -18.47
CA ILE A 46 5.47 -3.80 -17.91
C ILE A 46 6.37 -4.06 -16.70
N LEU A 47 7.68 -3.85 -16.80
CA LEU A 47 8.62 -4.02 -15.69
C LEU A 47 8.29 -3.14 -14.48
N GLY A 48 7.80 -1.92 -14.71
CA GLY A 48 7.36 -1.04 -13.62
C GLY A 48 5.99 -1.41 -13.03
N ALA A 49 5.04 -1.86 -13.86
CA ALA A 49 3.69 -2.18 -13.41
C ALA A 49 3.61 -3.54 -12.68
N LEU A 50 4.43 -4.51 -13.08
CA LEU A 50 4.41 -5.87 -12.55
C LEU A 50 4.57 -5.95 -11.01
N PRO A 51 5.55 -5.27 -10.37
CA PRO A 51 5.66 -5.27 -8.91
C PRO A 51 4.50 -4.54 -8.22
N ILE A 52 3.91 -3.51 -8.85
CA ILE A 52 2.77 -2.77 -8.30
C ILE A 52 1.53 -3.66 -8.27
N VAL A 53 1.26 -4.37 -9.37
CA VAL A 53 0.13 -5.31 -9.47
C VAL A 53 0.33 -6.48 -8.52
N ALA A 54 1.54 -7.05 -8.44
CA ALA A 54 1.85 -8.12 -7.49
C ALA A 54 1.68 -7.66 -6.03
N GLY A 55 2.15 -6.46 -5.69
CA GLY A 55 1.93 -5.85 -4.38
C GLY A 55 0.45 -5.66 -4.09
N ALA A 56 -0.31 -5.06 -5.00
CA ALA A 56 -1.75 -4.87 -4.85
C ALA A 56 -2.51 -6.19 -4.71
N PHE A 57 -2.07 -7.27 -5.36
CA PHE A 57 -2.66 -8.60 -5.20
C PHE A 57 -2.38 -9.20 -3.82
N VAL A 58 -1.14 -9.09 -3.34
CA VAL A 58 -0.77 -9.56 -1.99
C VAL A 58 -1.50 -8.75 -0.92
N PHE A 59 -1.54 -7.43 -1.03
CA PHE A 59 -2.26 -6.56 -0.10
C PHE A 59 -3.78 -6.69 -0.22
N GLY A 60 -4.33 -6.85 -1.42
CA GLY A 60 -5.77 -6.94 -1.66
C GLY A 60 -6.37 -8.29 -1.25
N LEU A 61 -5.62 -9.38 -1.41
CA LEU A 61 -6.07 -10.72 -0.99
C LEU A 61 -5.91 -10.95 0.52
N ASN A 62 -4.95 -10.27 1.18
CA ASN A 62 -4.80 -10.31 2.64
C ASN A 62 -5.55 -9.17 3.36
N GLY A 63 -5.98 -8.13 2.66
CA GLY A 63 -6.56 -6.89 3.20
C GLY A 63 -8.06 -6.73 2.97
N GLY A 64 -8.80 -7.85 2.87
CA GLY A 64 -10.25 -7.89 2.63
C GLY A 64 -11.12 -7.88 3.89
N GLY A 65 -10.61 -7.43 5.04
CA GLY A 65 -11.42 -7.09 6.20
C GLY A 65 -11.41 -5.57 6.34
N ALA A 66 -12.59 -4.94 6.42
CA ALA A 66 -12.70 -3.50 6.66
C ALA A 66 -11.92 -3.13 7.94
N VAL A 67 -10.76 -2.47 7.77
CA VAL A 67 -9.97 -1.93 8.87
C VAL A 67 -10.66 -0.68 9.40
N ALA A 68 -11.64 -0.86 10.28
CA ALA A 68 -12.00 0.20 11.22
C ALA A 68 -10.75 0.51 12.04
N SER A 69 -10.27 1.76 11.99
CA SER A 69 -9.17 2.23 12.83
C SER A 69 -9.63 2.32 14.29
N GLY A 70 -9.91 1.17 14.90
CA GLY A 70 -10.08 0.99 16.33
C GLY A 70 -8.80 0.35 16.86
N ASP A 71 -8.21 0.98 17.86
CA ASP A 71 -7.19 0.40 18.73
C ASP A 71 -7.52 -1.09 19.02
N PRO A 72 -6.60 -2.06 18.92
CA PRO A 72 -6.82 -3.40 19.43
C PRO A 72 -6.80 -3.39 20.97
N ALA A 73 -7.63 -2.55 21.58
CA ALA A 73 -8.32 -2.96 22.78
C ALA A 73 -9.19 -4.13 22.33
N GLY A 74 -8.61 -5.34 22.38
CA GLY A 74 -9.31 -6.57 22.04
C GLY A 74 -10.52 -6.69 22.96
N VAL A 75 -11.67 -6.21 22.49
CA VAL A 75 -12.94 -6.50 23.12
C VAL A 75 -13.17 -7.98 22.84
N GLU A 76 -12.73 -8.82 23.76
CA GLU A 76 -13.00 -10.25 23.74
C GLU A 76 -14.50 -10.40 24.02
N PHE A 77 -15.26 -10.72 22.98
CA PHE A 77 -16.68 -11.03 23.14
C PHE A 77 -16.82 -12.49 23.54
N GLN A 78 -17.50 -12.76 24.65
CA GLN A 78 -17.92 -14.13 24.95
C GLN A 78 -19.11 -14.55 24.09
N TYR A 79 -19.08 -15.83 23.70
CA TYR A 79 -20.13 -16.45 22.91
C TYR A 79 -20.72 -17.63 23.64
N VAL A 80 -22.06 -17.71 23.65
CA VAL A 80 -22.81 -18.86 24.14
C VAL A 80 -23.50 -19.53 22.95
N THR A 81 -23.47 -20.87 22.93
CA THR A 81 -24.21 -21.65 21.94
C THR A 81 -25.56 -22.05 22.52
N VAL A 82 -26.63 -21.75 21.80
CA VAL A 82 -28.00 -22.04 22.22
C VAL A 82 -28.28 -23.54 22.08
N HIS A 83 -28.85 -24.14 23.13
CA HIS A 83 -29.30 -25.53 23.12
C HIS A 83 -30.76 -25.66 22.69
N ALA A 84 -31.16 -26.85 22.23
CA ALA A 84 -32.54 -27.12 21.86
C ALA A 84 -33.48 -26.93 23.05
N GLY A 85 -34.53 -26.12 22.87
CA GLY A 85 -35.49 -25.77 23.93
C GLY A 85 -35.06 -24.64 24.86
N GLN A 86 -33.87 -24.06 24.66
CA GLN A 86 -33.42 -22.89 25.41
C GLN A 86 -34.05 -21.61 24.84
N SER A 87 -34.45 -20.70 25.72
CA SER A 87 -35.00 -19.39 25.37
C SER A 87 -34.04 -18.27 25.77
N LEU A 88 -34.15 -17.10 25.13
CA LEU A 88 -33.41 -15.91 25.58
C LEU A 88 -33.73 -15.56 27.04
N TRP A 89 -34.98 -15.78 27.46
CA TRP A 89 -35.41 -15.52 28.83
C TRP A 89 -34.67 -16.39 29.84
N SER A 90 -34.69 -17.71 29.64
CA SER A 90 -33.97 -18.65 30.51
C SER A 90 -32.46 -18.41 30.50
N LEU A 91 -31.91 -17.99 29.35
CA LEU A 91 -30.50 -17.66 29.24
C LEU A 91 -30.16 -16.37 29.99
N ALA A 92 -31.03 -15.35 29.95
CA ALA A 92 -30.86 -14.12 30.70
C ALA A 92 -30.89 -14.35 32.22
N GLU A 93 -31.84 -15.16 32.71
CA GLU A 93 -31.93 -15.54 34.12
C GLU A 93 -30.68 -16.30 34.61
N GLU A 94 -30.06 -17.09 33.74
CA GLU A 94 -28.82 -17.81 34.03
C GLU A 94 -27.58 -16.90 34.02
N LEU A 95 -27.49 -15.99 33.05
CA LEU A 95 -26.33 -15.10 32.90
C LEU A 95 -26.28 -14.00 33.95
N ALA A 96 -27.42 -13.42 34.30
CA ALA A 96 -27.51 -12.24 35.15
C ALA A 96 -28.69 -12.35 36.13
N PRO A 97 -28.60 -13.22 37.15
CA PRO A 97 -29.69 -13.48 38.10
C PRO A 97 -30.05 -12.27 39.00
N HIS A 98 -29.23 -11.22 38.98
CA HIS A 98 -29.43 -10.01 39.77
C HIS A 98 -29.98 -8.83 38.95
N ASP A 99 -30.02 -8.94 37.62
CA ASP A 99 -30.54 -7.92 36.72
C ASP A 99 -31.97 -8.29 36.26
N ASP A 100 -32.74 -7.31 35.75
CA ASP A 100 -34.05 -7.61 35.16
C ASP A 100 -33.85 -8.40 33.84
N PRO A 101 -34.42 -9.62 33.70
CA PRO A 101 -34.28 -10.41 32.49
C PRO A 101 -34.72 -9.67 31.22
N ARG A 102 -35.67 -8.72 31.32
CA ARG A 102 -36.12 -7.93 30.15
C ARG A 102 -35.01 -7.07 29.58
N ASP A 103 -34.29 -6.35 30.45
CA ASP A 103 -33.20 -5.48 30.05
C ASP A 103 -32.06 -6.30 29.43
N VAL A 104 -31.73 -7.44 30.06
CA VAL A 104 -30.70 -8.38 29.57
C VAL A 104 -31.08 -8.95 28.20
N VAL A 105 -32.34 -9.32 27.99
CA VAL A 105 -32.82 -9.81 26.69
C VAL A 105 -32.71 -8.72 25.63
N ASP A 106 -33.19 -7.50 25.91
CA ASP A 106 -33.13 -6.37 24.97
C ASP A 106 -31.69 -6.06 24.56
N ASP A 107 -30.78 -6.17 25.51
CA ASP A 107 -29.37 -5.97 25.30
C ASP A 107 -28.71 -7.05 24.45
N ILE A 108 -29.06 -8.32 24.69
CA ILE A 108 -28.62 -9.44 23.86
C ILE A 108 -29.18 -9.31 22.44
N LEU A 109 -30.45 -8.94 22.29
CA LEU A 109 -31.09 -8.71 21.00
C LEU A 109 -30.37 -7.60 20.22
N SER A 110 -30.10 -6.47 20.89
CA SER A 110 -29.42 -5.31 20.30
C SER A 110 -28.00 -5.65 19.86
N LEU A 111 -27.22 -6.34 20.70
CA LEU A 111 -25.84 -6.75 20.39
C LEU A 111 -25.79 -7.74 19.23
N ASN A 112 -26.71 -8.70 19.18
CA ASN A 112 -26.75 -9.74 18.15
C ASN A 112 -27.59 -9.37 16.92
N GLN A 113 -28.15 -8.16 16.88
CA GLN A 113 -29.04 -7.66 15.82
C GLN A 113 -30.20 -8.62 15.51
N LEU A 114 -30.78 -9.20 16.56
CA LEU A 114 -31.90 -10.12 16.45
C LEU A 114 -33.21 -9.34 16.33
N SER A 115 -34.06 -9.76 15.39
CA SER A 115 -35.37 -9.15 15.14
C SER A 115 -36.46 -9.59 16.11
N SER A 116 -36.25 -10.70 16.82
CA SER A 116 -37.19 -11.24 17.81
C SER A 116 -36.45 -12.12 18.82
N ALA A 117 -37.13 -12.47 19.91
CA ALA A 117 -36.59 -13.34 20.96
C ALA A 117 -36.57 -14.84 20.61
N GLY A 118 -36.94 -15.21 19.38
CA GLY A 118 -36.84 -16.58 18.90
C GLY A 118 -35.38 -16.97 18.66
N LEU A 119 -34.99 -18.15 19.15
CA LEU A 119 -33.65 -18.70 18.96
C LEU A 119 -33.70 -20.03 18.21
N GLU A 120 -32.70 -20.24 17.36
CA GLU A 120 -32.49 -21.52 16.69
C GLU A 120 -31.46 -22.37 17.47
N PRO A 121 -31.68 -23.69 17.63
CA PRO A 121 -30.69 -24.57 18.26
C PRO A 121 -29.35 -24.54 17.51
N GLY A 122 -28.25 -24.42 18.25
CA GLY A 122 -26.91 -24.28 17.70
C GLY A 122 -26.52 -22.85 17.31
N GLN A 123 -27.44 -21.89 17.43
CA GLN A 123 -27.14 -20.47 17.21
C GLN A 123 -26.11 -19.98 18.23
N ARG A 124 -25.15 -19.18 17.76
CA ARG A 124 -24.13 -18.56 18.61
C ARG A 124 -24.54 -17.13 18.92
N LEU A 125 -24.60 -16.79 20.20
CA LEU A 125 -24.97 -15.47 20.69
C LEU A 125 -23.78 -14.82 21.37
N ALA A 126 -23.45 -13.58 20.98
CA ALA A 126 -22.54 -12.72 21.70
C ALA A 126 -23.19 -12.23 23.00
N ILE A 127 -22.43 -12.26 24.09
CA ILE A 127 -22.90 -11.79 25.39
C ILE A 127 -22.30 -10.42 25.68
N PRO A 128 -23.10 -9.43 26.14
CA PRO A 128 -22.56 -8.15 26.58
C PRO A 128 -21.59 -8.33 27.75
N ALA A 129 -20.41 -7.69 27.68
CA ALA A 129 -19.32 -7.86 28.64
C ALA A 129 -19.71 -7.64 30.12
N ARG A 130 -20.72 -6.82 30.39
CA ARG A 130 -21.23 -6.56 31.75
C ARG A 130 -21.89 -7.77 32.42
N TYR A 131 -22.32 -8.77 31.65
CA TYR A 131 -22.95 -10.00 32.17
C TYR A 131 -21.98 -11.19 32.20
N GLU A 132 -20.72 -11.00 31.79
CA GLU A 132 -19.72 -12.08 31.76
C GLU A 132 -19.22 -12.46 33.16
N THR A 133 -19.39 -11.60 34.16
CA THR A 133 -18.83 -11.79 35.53
C THR A 133 -19.59 -12.82 36.37
N GLY A 134 -20.71 -13.36 35.89
CA GLY A 134 -21.58 -14.28 36.63
C GLY A 134 -21.15 -15.76 36.64
N ARG A 135 -20.01 -16.14 36.06
CA ARG A 135 -19.58 -17.55 35.96
C ARG A 135 -18.21 -17.84 36.56
#